data_AF-A0AAV0ZVB0-F1
#
_entry.id   AF-A0AAV0ZVB0-F1
#
_cell.length_a   1.000
_cell.length_b   1.000
_cell.length_c   1.000
_cell.angle_alpha   90.00
_cell.angle_beta   90.00
_cell.angle_gamma   90.00
#
_symmetry.space_group_name_H-M   'P 1'
#
loop_
_entity.id
_entity.type
_entity.pdbx_description
1 polymer ?
#
loop_
_entity_poly.entity_id
_entity_poly.type
_entity_poly.pdbx_seq_one_letter_code
_entity_poly.pdbx_strand_id
1 'polypeptide(L)'
;MFKHRVRSYRELPLRFADFGVLHRNEASGALSGLTRVRRFQQDDAHIFCRESQVKDEVRKALDFIDYVYQIFGFTYELKLSTRPENKLGDDETWDRAESALKEALDEFGKPYWR
;
A
#
# COMPACT_ATOMS: atom_id res chain seq x y z
N MET A 1 -15.05 7.48 7.96
CA MET A 1 -15.23 6.02 8.03
C MET A 1 -14.76 5.40 9.36
N PHE A 2 -13.45 5.41 9.66
CA PHE A 2 -12.92 4.83 10.91
C PHE A 2 -13.45 5.52 12.18
N LYS A 3 -13.34 6.86 12.24
CA LYS A 3 -13.64 7.70 13.42
C LYS A 3 -15.14 7.90 13.74
N HIS A 4 -16.07 7.34 12.97
CA HIS A 4 -17.52 7.56 13.23
C HIS A 4 -18.01 6.90 14.53
N ARG A 5 -17.22 5.98 15.11
CA ARG A 5 -17.49 5.40 16.43
C ARG A 5 -16.19 5.05 17.14
N VAL A 6 -16.27 4.89 18.45
CA VAL A 6 -15.20 4.33 19.28
C VAL A 6 -14.85 2.93 18.77
N ARG A 7 -13.55 2.62 18.70
CA ARG A 7 -13.02 1.35 18.19
C ARG A 7 -12.32 0.58 19.30
N SER A 8 -12.56 -0.73 19.35
CA SER A 8 -11.81 -1.63 20.21
C SER A 8 -10.61 -2.20 19.47
N TYR A 9 -9.51 -2.40 20.19
CA TYR A 9 -8.34 -3.13 19.69
C TYR A 9 -8.70 -4.53 19.14
N ARG A 10 -9.80 -5.14 19.63
CA ARG A 10 -10.32 -6.45 19.17
C ARG A 10 -10.90 -6.44 17.76
N GLU A 11 -11.28 -5.27 17.24
CA GLU A 11 -11.80 -5.12 15.88
C GLU A 11 -10.69 -5.02 14.83
N LEU A 12 -9.43 -4.91 15.25
CA LEU A 12 -8.28 -4.78 14.36
C LEU A 12 -7.73 -6.16 13.97
N PRO A 13 -7.37 -6.39 12.70
CA PRO A 13 -7.29 -5.42 11.61
C PRO A 13 -8.65 -5.10 10.96
N LEU A 14 -8.94 -3.82 10.77
CA LEU A 14 -10.14 -3.33 10.09
C LEU A 14 -9.78 -2.86 8.69
N ARG A 15 -10.44 -3.41 7.66
CA ARG A 15 -10.13 -3.15 6.25
C ARG A 15 -11.33 -2.49 5.58
N PHE A 16 -11.10 -1.38 4.88
CA PHE A 16 -12.10 -0.72 4.05
C PHE A 16 -11.62 -0.70 2.60
N ALA A 17 -12.50 -1.03 1.66
CA ALA A 17 -12.26 -0.87 0.24
C ALA A 17 -13.19 0.21 -0.31
N ASP A 18 -12.68 1.03 -1.21
CA ASP A 18 -13.43 2.08 -1.89
C ASP A 18 -13.06 2.11 -3.37
N PHE A 19 -14.08 2.29 -4.20
CA PHE A 19 -13.97 2.37 -5.65
C PHE A 19 -14.44 3.74 -6.15
N GLY A 20 -14.22 4.77 -5.33
CA GLY A 20 -14.52 6.15 -5.64
C GLY A 20 -13.73 6.70 -6.83
N VAL A 21 -14.32 7.68 -7.52
CA VAL A 21 -13.65 8.38 -8.61
C VAL A 21 -12.67 9.41 -8.05
N LEU A 22 -11.40 9.28 -8.42
CA LEU A 22 -10.34 10.19 -8.05
C LEU A 22 -10.03 11.16 -9.19
N HIS A 23 -9.63 12.37 -8.82
CA HIS A 23 -9.19 13.40 -9.76
C HIS A 23 -7.81 13.93 -9.38
N ARG A 24 -6.89 14.01 -10.35
CA ARG A 24 -5.57 14.64 -10.20
C ARG A 24 -5.35 15.62 -11.33
N ASN A 25 -4.96 16.85 -11.04
CA ASN A 25 -4.68 17.86 -12.05
C ASN A 25 -3.28 17.69 -12.65
N GLU A 26 -3.09 16.59 -13.37
CA GLU A 26 -1.84 16.28 -14.07
C GLU A 26 -1.53 17.32 -15.16
N ALA A 27 -0.24 17.62 -15.33
CA ALA A 27 0.25 18.48 -16.40
C ALA A 27 -0.23 17.96 -17.76
N SER A 28 -0.74 18.84 -18.62
CA SER A 28 -1.36 18.46 -19.90
C SER A 28 -0.40 17.66 -20.80
N GLY A 29 0.89 18.03 -20.82
CA GLY A 29 1.91 17.34 -21.60
C GLY A 29 2.32 15.95 -21.07
N ALA A 30 1.89 15.58 -19.86
CA ALA A 30 2.17 14.27 -19.27
C ALA A 30 1.03 13.26 -19.48
N LEU A 31 -0.13 13.70 -19.99
CA LEU A 31 -1.27 12.82 -20.22
C LEU A 31 -0.98 11.83 -21.36
N SER A 32 -1.29 10.56 -21.15
CA SER A 32 -1.05 9.52 -22.16
C SER A 32 -2.02 8.35 -21.99
N GLY A 33 -2.74 8.04 -23.08
CA GLY A 33 -3.66 6.91 -23.17
C GLY A 33 -4.57 6.76 -21.94
N LEU A 34 -4.53 5.58 -21.33
CA LEU A 34 -5.20 5.28 -20.06
C LEU A 34 -4.24 5.17 -18.87
N THR A 35 -2.92 5.26 -19.10
CA THR A 35 -1.92 5.10 -18.05
C THR A 35 -1.73 6.38 -17.24
N ARG A 36 -2.01 7.56 -17.82
CA ARG A 36 -1.98 8.85 -17.09
C ARG A 36 -3.13 9.75 -17.51
N VAL A 37 -4.12 9.86 -16.64
CA VAL A 37 -5.38 10.59 -16.86
C VAL A 37 -5.72 11.50 -15.68
N ARG A 38 -6.59 12.49 -15.89
CA ARG A 38 -7.03 13.41 -14.81
C ARG A 38 -8.13 12.86 -13.93
N ARG A 39 -8.86 11.85 -14.40
CA ARG A 39 -9.96 11.18 -13.69
C ARG A 39 -9.79 9.68 -13.85
N PHE A 40 -9.73 8.96 -12.74
CA PHE A 40 -9.57 7.50 -12.72
C PHE A 40 -10.23 6.90 -11.47
N GLN A 41 -10.36 5.59 -11.45
CA GLN A 41 -10.90 4.83 -10.32
C GLN A 41 -9.86 3.80 -9.92
N GLN A 42 -9.52 3.76 -8.64
CA GLN A 42 -8.64 2.76 -8.08
C GLN A 42 -9.49 1.76 -7.29
N ASP A 43 -9.01 0.52 -7.24
CA ASP A 43 -9.40 -0.49 -6.26
C ASP A 43 -8.76 -0.19 -4.90
N ASP A 44 -9.04 1.00 -4.37
CA ASP A 44 -8.36 1.54 -3.20
C ASP A 44 -8.80 0.84 -1.91
N ALA A 45 -7.85 0.67 -0.98
CA ALA A 45 -8.12 0.03 0.29
C ALA A 45 -7.26 0.61 1.41
N HIS A 46 -7.88 0.74 2.58
CA HIS A 46 -7.23 1.24 3.79
C HIS A 46 -7.37 0.22 4.92
N ILE A 47 -6.23 -0.17 5.49
CA ILE A 47 -6.16 -1.12 6.60
C ILE A 47 -5.78 -0.35 7.86
N PHE A 48 -6.65 -0.40 8.87
CA PHE A 48 -6.38 0.06 10.22
C PHE A 48 -5.98 -1.15 11.06
N CYS A 49 -4.74 -1.18 11.52
CA CYS A 49 -4.20 -2.29 12.30
C CYS A 49 -3.29 -1.77 13.43
N ARG A 50 -2.91 -2.68 14.34
CA ARG A 50 -1.86 -2.39 15.33
C ARG A 50 -0.50 -2.48 14.65
N GLU A 51 0.50 -1.81 15.21
CA GLU A 51 1.89 -1.88 14.71
C GLU A 51 2.39 -3.33 14.60
N SER A 52 2.11 -4.17 15.60
CA SER A 52 2.47 -5.59 15.58
C SER A 52 1.78 -6.42 14.49
N GLN A 53 0.77 -5.88 13.81
CA GLN A 53 0.03 -6.54 12.74
C GLN A 53 0.48 -6.07 11.34
N VAL A 54 1.31 -5.03 11.23
CA VAL A 54 1.70 -4.41 9.96
C VAL A 54 2.35 -5.43 9.02
N LYS A 55 3.33 -6.19 9.51
CA LYS A 55 4.04 -7.20 8.72
C LYS A 55 3.09 -8.22 8.08
N ASP A 56 2.18 -8.78 8.88
CA ASP A 56 1.21 -9.78 8.41
C ASP A 56 0.22 -9.22 7.39
N GLU A 57 -0.21 -7.97 7.55
CA GLU A 57 -1.13 -7.33 6.61
C GLU A 57 -0.44 -6.96 5.29
N VAL A 58 0.83 -6.53 5.34
CA VAL A 58 1.66 -6.31 4.13
C VAL A 58 1.85 -7.62 3.38
N ARG A 59 2.18 -8.72 4.08
CA ARG A 59 2.35 -10.04 3.45
C ARG A 59 1.08 -10.48 2.72
N LYS A 60 -0.09 -10.38 3.36
CA LYS A 60 -1.38 -10.71 2.73
C LYS A 60 -1.68 -9.84 1.51
N ALA A 61 -1.28 -8.56 1.54
CA ALA A 61 -1.43 -7.68 0.38
C ALA A 61 -0.51 -8.11 -0.77
N LEU A 62 0.74 -8.51 -0.49
CA LEU A 62 1.66 -9.06 -1.48
C LEU A 62 1.14 -10.37 -2.09
N ASP A 63 0.61 -11.27 -1.26
CA ASP A 63 -0.01 -12.53 -1.71
C ASP A 63 -1.20 -12.25 -2.65
N PHE A 64 -2.02 -11.23 -2.34
CA PHE A 64 -3.14 -10.84 -3.18
C PHE A 64 -2.68 -10.23 -4.52
N ILE A 65 -1.66 -9.36 -4.50
CA ILE A 65 -1.07 -8.79 -5.71
C ILE A 65 -0.51 -9.91 -6.61
N ASP A 66 0.25 -10.86 -6.05
CA ASP A 66 0.82 -11.97 -6.81
C ASP A 66 -0.27 -12.83 -7.46
N TYR A 67 -1.32 -13.18 -6.70
CA TYR A 67 -2.46 -13.92 -7.21
C TYR A 67 -3.13 -13.22 -8.41
N VAL A 68 -3.39 -11.91 -8.30
CA VAL A 68 -4.02 -11.13 -9.38
C VAL A 68 -3.10 -11.09 -10.60
N TYR A 69 -1.81 -10.81 -10.43
CA TYR A 69 -0.87 -10.70 -11.55
C TYR A 69 -0.68 -12.05 -12.27
N GLN A 70 -0.67 -13.16 -11.52
CA GLN A 70 -0.60 -14.51 -12.07
C GLN A 70 -1.82 -14.85 -12.94
N ILE A 71 -3.03 -14.46 -12.52
CA ILE A 71 -4.25 -14.68 -13.31
C ILE A 71 -4.13 -14.05 -14.70
N PHE A 72 -3.57 -12.84 -14.77
CA PHE A 72 -3.39 -12.11 -16.04
C PHE A 72 -2.07 -12.44 -16.76
N GLY A 73 -1.23 -13.32 -16.20
CA GLY A 73 0.05 -13.71 -16.79
C GLY A 73 1.10 -12.60 -16.80
N PHE A 74 1.02 -11.62 -15.88
CA PHE A 74 1.98 -10.54 -15.79
C PHE A 74 3.18 -10.88 -14.92
N THR A 75 4.37 -10.47 -15.35
CA THR A 75 5.58 -10.43 -14.53
C THR A 75 5.77 -9.05 -13.91
N TYR A 76 6.34 -9.00 -12.72
CA TYR A 76 6.57 -7.75 -12.00
C TYR A 76 7.84 -7.83 -11.15
N GLU A 77 8.37 -6.66 -10.80
CA GLU A 77 9.49 -6.48 -9.88
C GLU A 77 9.01 -5.72 -8.65
N LEU A 78 9.61 -6.02 -7.50
CA LEU A 78 9.30 -5.33 -6.25
C LEU A 78 10.34 -4.25 -5.97
N LYS A 79 9.87 -3.11 -5.45
CA LYS A 79 10.72 -1.99 -5.02
C LYS A 79 10.38 -1.58 -3.59
N LEU A 80 11.39 -1.54 -2.72
CA LEU A 80 11.27 -1.01 -1.36
C LEU A 80 11.55 0.50 -1.34
N SER A 81 10.48 1.31 -1.32
CA SER A 81 10.59 2.77 -1.17
C SER A 81 10.76 3.15 0.31
N THR A 82 11.89 3.76 0.67
CA THR A 82 12.18 4.25 2.04
C THR A 82 11.77 5.71 2.22
N ARG A 83 11.87 6.23 3.46
CA ARG A 83 11.48 7.59 3.83
C ARG A 83 12.08 8.66 2.89
N PRO A 84 11.29 9.66 2.46
CA PRO A 84 11.79 10.80 1.71
C PRO A 84 12.44 11.85 2.62
N GLU A 85 13.12 12.84 2.03
CA GLU A 85 13.69 13.98 2.77
C GLU A 85 12.61 14.79 3.50
N ASN A 86 11.49 15.05 2.82
CA ASN A 86 10.33 15.72 3.40
C ASN A 86 9.34 14.68 3.95
N LYS A 87 9.39 14.43 5.26
CA LYS A 87 8.58 13.42 5.95
C LYS A 87 7.84 14.01 7.15
N LEU A 88 6.71 13.40 7.50
CA LEU A 88 5.99 13.63 8.75
C LEU A 88 6.22 12.44 9.69
N GLY A 89 6.18 12.69 11.00
CA GLY A 89 6.43 11.67 12.03
C GLY A 89 7.88 11.63 12.50
N ASP A 90 8.13 10.88 13.57
CA ASP A 90 9.47 10.70 14.14
C ASP A 90 10.26 9.59 13.46
N ASP A 91 11.58 9.64 13.62
CA ASP A 91 12.51 8.71 12.99
C ASP A 91 12.30 7.28 13.49
N GLU A 92 11.95 7.10 14.77
CA GLU A 92 11.72 5.79 15.37
C GLU A 92 10.51 5.07 14.76
N THR A 93 9.42 5.79 14.47
CA THR A 93 8.25 5.25 13.78
C THR A 93 8.57 4.86 12.35
N TRP A 94 9.38 5.68 11.66
CA TRP A 94 9.86 5.34 10.33
C TRP A 94 10.78 4.11 10.34
N ASP A 95 11.69 4.00 11.30
CA ASP A 95 12.58 2.85 11.46
C ASP A 95 11.78 1.55 11.64
N ARG A 96 10.76 1.59 12.51
CA ARG A 96 9.86 0.44 12.74
C ARG A 96 9.06 0.08 11.50
N ALA A 97 8.51 1.07 10.79
CA ALA A 97 7.72 0.83 9.58
C ALA A 97 8.58 0.25 8.44
N GLU A 98 9.77 0.81 8.21
CA GLU A 98 10.70 0.32 7.20
C GLU A 98 11.21 -1.10 7.53
N SER A 99 11.50 -1.39 8.80
CA SER A 99 11.87 -2.76 9.23
C SER A 99 10.75 -3.75 8.96
N ALA A 100 9.51 -3.42 9.34
CA ALA A 100 8.35 -4.30 9.10
C ALA A 100 8.11 -4.55 7.60
N LEU A 101 8.29 -3.54 6.74
CA LEU A 101 8.18 -3.69 5.28
C LEU A 101 9.29 -4.58 4.73
N LYS A 102 10.53 -4.38 5.18
CA LYS A 102 11.67 -5.19 4.75
C LYS A 102 11.49 -6.65 5.15
N GLU A 103 11.13 -6.91 6.40
CA GLU A 103 10.86 -8.27 6.90
C GLU A 103 9.73 -8.95 6.13
N ALA A 104 8.65 -8.23 5.80
CA ALA A 104 7.56 -8.77 5.00
C ALA A 104 8.02 -9.15 3.57
N LEU A 105 8.89 -8.34 2.95
CA LEU A 105 9.47 -8.65 1.64
C LEU A 105 10.44 -9.83 1.69
N ASP A 106 11.28 -9.90 2.73
CA ASP A 106 12.23 -11.00 2.95
C ASP A 106 11.47 -12.33 3.14
N GLU A 107 10.37 -12.33 3.90
CA GLU A 107 9.48 -13.50 4.06
C GLU A 107 8.69 -13.85 2.79
N PHE A 108 8.33 -12.86 1.98
CA PHE A 108 7.62 -13.07 0.72
C PHE A 108 8.51 -13.79 -0.33
N GLY A 109 9.83 -13.68 -0.20
CA GLY A 109 10.79 -14.53 -0.92
C GLY A 109 11.00 -14.19 -2.40
N LYS A 110 10.50 -13.04 -2.88
CA LYS A 110 10.78 -12.54 -4.24
C LYS A 110 11.90 -11.48 -4.22
N PRO A 111 12.75 -11.42 -5.27
CA PRO A 111 13.74 -10.37 -5.39
C PRO A 111 13.10 -8.98 -5.39
N TYR A 112 13.72 -8.06 -4.65
CA TYR A 112 13.34 -6.65 -4.62
C TYR A 112 14.59 -5.77 -4.65
N TRP A 113 14.43 -4.54 -5.12
CA TRP A 113 15.48 -3.54 -5.11
C TRP A 113 15.05 -2.27 -4.36
N ARG A 114 16.01 -1.38 -4.10
CA ARG A 114 15.80 -0.13 -3.36
C ARG A 114 15.83 1.08 -4.29
#